data_AF-A0A7L9WJB1-F1
#
_entry.id   AF-A0A7L9WJB1-F1
#
_cell.length_a   1.000
_cell.length_b   1.000
_cell.length_c   1.000
_cell.angle_alpha   90.00
_cell.angle_beta   90.00
_cell.angle_gamma   90.00
#
_symmetry.space_group_name_H-M   'P 1'
#
loop_
_entity.id
_entity.type
_entity.pdbx_description
1 polymer ?
#
loop_
_entity_poly.entity_id
_entity_poly.type
_entity_poly.pdbx_seq_one_letter_code
_entity_poly.pdbx_strand_id
1 'polypeptide(L)'
;MRRILITAGLCSVLTTTSLAGPLPAPVTDDSYAPVNAAEAALGQLLFYDPLLSGNREVSCATCHHPRFGTGDGLSLSLGDGGIGLGPDRIADPDNPPEARVPRNAPALFNLGAHEFTRLFDDGRIEADATRPGGFRTPLDDDMVTGFASLLSAQTMFPVLSADEMAGHVNENDIARATRQGLITGPGGAWDLIARRVAAIPAYATDFMAVYPTITRPDDIAFTDISNAIAVFMAAEWRSDTAPFDAYLRDATPLPDAARDGMALFYGPAGCDSCHSGAFQTDHDFHAMGAPQIGPGKAVKFELHTRDEGRFRVTGDPADMYAFRTPSLRNVTLTAPYGHTGAHADLASFIADHADPATGLAHYDISQAILPALPYDDATIMTNPDEVAAIAAAATWRTTLSATDIANLVAFLETLTDPQALTGGLGVPATVPSGLPVAH
;
A
#
# COMPACT_ATOMS: atom_id res chain seq x y z
N MET A 1 -36.85 -66.02 -28.82
CA MET A 1 -36.97 -64.60 -29.21
C MET A 1 -36.51 -63.73 -28.04
N ARG A 2 -35.29 -63.19 -28.10
CA ARG A 2 -34.74 -62.26 -27.09
C ARG A 2 -35.35 -60.87 -27.33
N ARG A 3 -36.03 -60.31 -26.32
CA ARG A 3 -36.47 -58.90 -26.32
C ARG A 3 -35.39 -58.07 -25.63
N ILE A 4 -34.77 -57.17 -26.38
CA ILE A 4 -33.83 -56.16 -25.90
C ILE A 4 -34.65 -54.99 -25.35
N LEU A 5 -34.53 -54.70 -24.05
CA LEU A 5 -35.00 -53.42 -23.48
C LEU A 5 -33.90 -52.39 -23.71
N ILE A 6 -34.22 -51.31 -24.42
CA ILE A 6 -33.39 -50.10 -24.51
C ILE A 6 -33.98 -49.10 -23.52
N THR A 7 -33.33 -48.94 -22.37
CA THR A 7 -33.61 -47.86 -21.41
C THR A 7 -32.86 -46.62 -21.87
N ALA A 8 -33.57 -45.64 -22.42
CA ALA A 8 -33.02 -44.32 -22.71
C ALA A 8 -32.84 -43.57 -21.38
N GLY A 9 -31.59 -43.45 -20.92
CA GLY A 9 -31.23 -42.61 -19.78
C GLY A 9 -31.30 -41.15 -20.18
N LEU A 10 -32.30 -40.42 -19.66
CA LEU A 10 -32.40 -38.98 -19.78
C LEU A 10 -31.35 -38.36 -18.85
N CYS A 11 -30.22 -37.95 -19.42
CA CYS A 11 -29.17 -37.24 -18.69
C CYS A 11 -29.62 -35.78 -18.52
N SER A 12 -30.28 -35.48 -17.39
CA SER A 12 -30.60 -34.10 -17.01
C SER A 12 -29.30 -33.38 -16.65
N VAL A 13 -28.81 -32.55 -17.57
CA VAL A 13 -27.77 -31.55 -17.30
C VAL A 13 -28.39 -30.53 -16.35
N LEU A 14 -28.08 -30.66 -15.06
CA LEU A 14 -28.35 -29.61 -14.07
C LEU A 14 -27.37 -28.48 -14.36
N THR A 15 -27.82 -27.48 -15.13
CA THR A 15 -27.17 -26.17 -15.16
C THR A 15 -27.35 -25.55 -13.78
N THR A 16 -26.31 -25.63 -12.95
CA THR A 16 -26.19 -24.77 -11.77
C THR A 16 -26.04 -23.34 -12.28
N THR A 17 -27.13 -22.58 -12.27
CA THR A 17 -27.04 -21.12 -12.30
C THR A 17 -26.24 -20.71 -11.07
N SER A 18 -24.97 -20.41 -11.26
CA SER A 18 -24.15 -19.75 -10.25
C SER A 18 -24.85 -18.43 -9.93
N LEU A 19 -25.46 -18.33 -8.76
CA LEU A 19 -26.03 -17.08 -8.28
C LEU A 19 -24.83 -16.18 -7.98
N ALA A 20 -24.79 -14.98 -8.58
CA ALA A 20 -23.84 -13.95 -8.20
C ALA A 20 -23.92 -13.75 -6.67
N GLY A 21 -22.76 -13.63 -6.02
CA GLY A 21 -22.66 -13.33 -4.60
C GLY A 21 -23.36 -12.02 -4.24
N PRO A 22 -23.71 -11.81 -2.95
CA PRO A 22 -24.32 -10.56 -2.53
C PRO A 22 -23.31 -9.41 -2.71
N LEU A 23 -23.75 -8.32 -3.34
CA LEU A 23 -22.98 -7.08 -3.40
C LEU A 23 -22.73 -6.51 -1.99
N PRO A 24 -21.63 -5.79 -1.77
CA PRO A 24 -21.32 -5.21 -0.47
C PRO A 24 -22.29 -4.08 -0.10
N ALA A 25 -22.35 -3.75 1.19
CA ALA A 25 -22.98 -2.52 1.63
C ALA A 25 -22.17 -1.31 1.14
N PRO A 26 -22.82 -0.16 0.84
CA PRO A 26 -22.11 1.06 0.50
C PRO A 26 -21.28 1.57 1.68
N VAL A 27 -20.17 2.26 1.37
CA VAL A 27 -19.38 3.01 2.35
C VAL A 27 -20.23 4.16 2.91
N THR A 28 -20.11 4.45 4.20
CA THR A 28 -20.86 5.52 4.89
C THR A 28 -19.95 6.32 5.81
N ASP A 29 -20.44 7.44 6.35
CA ASP A 29 -19.70 8.21 7.37
C ASP A 29 -19.33 7.37 8.60
N ASP A 30 -20.18 6.41 8.99
CA ASP A 30 -19.92 5.52 10.12
C ASP A 30 -18.76 4.53 9.86
N SER A 31 -18.27 4.44 8.63
CA SER A 31 -17.08 3.66 8.28
C SER A 31 -15.78 4.33 8.75
N TYR A 32 -15.80 5.61 9.15
CA TYR A 32 -14.62 6.41 9.48
C TYR A 32 -14.72 7.07 10.85
N ALA A 33 -13.55 7.35 11.43
CA ALA A 33 -13.47 8.23 12.59
C ALA A 33 -13.74 9.70 12.19
N PRO A 34 -14.32 10.51 13.09
CA PRO A 34 -14.42 11.96 12.89
C PRO A 34 -13.05 12.60 12.70
N VAL A 35 -12.93 13.51 11.73
CA VAL A 35 -11.70 14.23 11.41
C VAL A 35 -11.68 15.59 12.08
N ASN A 36 -10.57 15.92 12.78
CA ASN A 36 -10.27 17.28 13.19
C ASN A 36 -9.57 18.03 12.05
N ALA A 37 -10.24 19.03 11.47
CA ALA A 37 -9.72 19.76 10.31
C ALA A 37 -8.41 20.52 10.59
N ALA A 38 -8.22 21.04 11.81
CA ALA A 38 -6.99 21.75 12.16
C ALA A 38 -5.80 20.77 12.28
N GLU A 39 -6.05 19.58 12.81
CA GLU A 39 -5.06 18.50 12.90
C GLU A 39 -4.72 17.94 11.50
N ALA A 40 -5.72 17.78 10.63
CA ALA A 40 -5.51 17.40 9.22
C ALA A 40 -4.68 18.44 8.47
N ALA A 41 -4.90 19.74 8.69
CA ALA A 41 -4.09 20.79 8.07
C ALA A 41 -2.63 20.78 8.57
N LEU A 42 -2.41 20.54 9.86
CA LEU A 42 -1.06 20.34 10.40
C LEU A 42 -0.40 19.09 9.80
N GLY A 43 -1.16 17.99 9.71
CA GLY A 43 -0.72 16.74 9.10
C GLY A 43 -0.36 16.88 7.62
N GLN A 44 -1.11 17.69 6.86
CA GLN A 44 -0.80 18.01 5.47
C GLN A 44 0.60 18.62 5.38
N LEU A 45 0.89 19.65 6.15
CA LEU A 45 2.19 20.31 6.11
C LEU A 45 3.33 19.32 6.40
N LEU A 46 3.17 18.48 7.42
CA LEU A 46 4.16 17.46 7.79
C LEU A 46 4.33 16.35 6.74
N PHE A 47 3.24 15.92 6.09
CA PHE A 47 3.28 14.88 5.05
C PHE A 47 4.13 15.30 3.84
N TYR A 48 4.07 16.58 3.49
CA TYR A 48 4.81 17.15 2.35
C TYR A 48 6.19 17.69 2.73
N ASP A 49 6.51 17.84 4.03
CA ASP A 49 7.75 18.48 4.49
C ASP A 49 8.91 17.47 4.61
N PRO A 50 10.00 17.63 3.83
CA PRO A 50 11.16 16.76 3.93
C PRO A 50 11.89 16.83 5.28
N LEU A 51 11.53 17.79 6.15
CA LEU A 51 12.12 17.96 7.49
C LEU A 51 12.19 16.66 8.32
N LEU A 52 11.27 15.72 8.08
CA LEU A 52 11.17 14.45 8.78
C LEU A 52 12.22 13.41 8.34
N SER A 53 12.86 13.58 7.17
CA SER A 53 13.91 12.68 6.70
C SER A 53 15.28 13.08 7.25
N GLY A 54 16.21 12.12 7.29
CA GLY A 54 17.55 12.29 7.83
C GLY A 54 18.30 13.43 7.15
N ASN A 55 18.36 13.38 5.81
CA ASN A 55 19.03 14.35 4.94
C ASN A 55 18.15 15.53 4.48
N ARG A 56 16.87 15.54 4.86
CA ARG A 56 15.88 16.59 4.55
C ARG A 56 15.57 16.79 3.06
N GLU A 57 15.52 15.68 2.32
CA GLU A 57 15.26 15.66 0.87
C GLU A 57 14.07 14.78 0.45
N VAL A 58 13.55 13.95 1.37
CA VAL A 58 12.42 13.04 1.13
C VAL A 58 11.29 13.37 2.10
N SER A 59 10.06 13.46 1.61
CA SER A 59 8.85 13.51 2.45
C SER A 59 7.96 12.31 2.17
N CYS A 60 6.86 12.16 2.91
CA CYS A 60 5.87 11.10 2.62
C CYS A 60 5.35 11.24 1.18
N ALA A 61 5.14 12.49 0.74
CA ALA A 61 4.67 12.82 -0.61
C ALA A 61 5.67 12.48 -1.72
N THR A 62 6.96 12.25 -1.42
CA THR A 62 7.94 11.82 -2.42
C THR A 62 7.60 10.45 -3.00
N CYS A 63 7.09 9.54 -2.16
CA CYS A 63 6.69 8.19 -2.58
C CYS A 63 5.16 8.00 -2.65
N HIS A 64 4.38 8.94 -2.13
CA HIS A 64 2.92 8.87 -2.09
C HIS A 64 2.29 10.16 -2.64
N HIS A 65 2.52 10.44 -3.92
CA HIS A 65 2.10 11.70 -4.53
C HIS A 65 0.73 11.57 -5.22
N PRO A 66 -0.20 12.54 -5.07
CA PRO A 66 -1.52 12.46 -5.71
C PRO A 66 -1.45 12.42 -7.25
N ARG A 67 -0.38 12.94 -7.87
CA ARG A 67 -0.12 12.83 -9.32
C ARG A 67 -0.06 11.38 -9.82
N PHE A 68 0.28 10.43 -8.96
CA PHE A 68 0.44 9.00 -9.28
C PHE A 68 -0.52 8.14 -8.46
N GLY A 69 -1.74 8.65 -8.22
CA GLY A 69 -2.77 7.90 -7.49
C GLY A 69 -2.37 7.62 -6.04
N THR A 70 -1.59 8.50 -5.41
CA THR A 70 -1.06 8.37 -4.03
C THR A 70 -0.02 7.26 -3.84
N GLY A 71 0.48 6.67 -4.93
CA GLY A 71 1.73 5.90 -4.95
C GLY A 71 2.90 6.72 -5.51
N ASP A 72 3.99 6.04 -5.85
CA ASP A 72 5.19 6.67 -6.43
C ASP A 72 5.06 6.78 -7.97
N GLY A 73 4.38 5.82 -8.61
CA GLY A 73 4.40 5.65 -10.07
C GLY A 73 5.66 4.94 -10.59
N LEU A 74 6.54 4.52 -9.67
CA LEU A 74 7.66 3.61 -9.93
C LEU A 74 7.29 2.18 -9.52
N SER A 75 7.96 1.18 -10.12
CA SER A 75 7.85 -0.20 -9.66
C SER A 75 8.40 -0.31 -8.23
N LEU A 76 9.64 0.16 -8.05
CA LEU A 76 10.31 0.22 -6.76
C LEU A 76 10.86 1.63 -6.54
N SER A 77 10.48 2.23 -5.42
CA SER A 77 10.87 3.59 -5.05
C SER A 77 12.36 3.71 -4.81
N LEU A 78 12.89 4.92 -5.04
CA LEU A 78 14.13 5.35 -4.39
C LEU A 78 13.77 5.98 -3.05
N GLY A 79 14.69 6.07 -2.11
CA GLY A 79 14.46 6.79 -0.85
C GLY A 79 15.36 8.01 -0.81
N ASP A 80 16.13 8.06 0.27
CA ASP A 80 17.36 8.82 0.38
C ASP A 80 18.24 8.63 -0.86
N GLY A 81 18.84 9.73 -1.34
CA GLY A 81 19.61 9.77 -2.56
C GLY A 81 18.79 9.80 -3.84
N GLY A 82 17.46 9.90 -3.78
CA GLY A 82 16.59 10.03 -4.94
C GLY A 82 16.22 11.49 -5.24
N ILE A 83 16.42 11.95 -6.48
CA ILE A 83 16.03 13.29 -6.95
C ILE A 83 14.85 13.17 -7.92
N GLY A 84 13.82 13.99 -7.73
CA GLY A 84 12.64 14.05 -8.60
C GLY A 84 11.45 13.27 -8.05
N LEU A 85 10.42 13.10 -8.88
CA LEU A 85 9.17 12.43 -8.52
C LEU A 85 8.78 11.39 -9.58
N GLY A 86 8.29 10.24 -9.13
CA GLY A 86 7.78 9.18 -9.98
C GLY A 86 8.73 8.80 -11.12
N PRO A 87 8.25 8.62 -12.36
CA PRO A 87 9.11 8.21 -13.49
C PRO A 87 10.26 9.17 -13.82
N ASP A 88 10.23 10.42 -13.34
CA ASP A 88 11.32 11.39 -13.55
C ASP A 88 12.43 11.26 -12.49
N ARG A 89 12.28 10.32 -11.55
CA ARG A 89 13.18 10.15 -10.40
C ARG A 89 14.49 9.48 -10.80
N ILE A 90 15.60 10.03 -10.35
CA ILE A 90 16.97 9.57 -10.64
C ILE A 90 17.79 9.45 -9.35
N ALA A 91 18.86 8.68 -9.41
CA ALA A 91 19.85 8.65 -8.33
C ALA A 91 20.65 9.96 -8.29
N ASP A 92 20.84 10.51 -7.10
CA ASP A 92 21.74 11.62 -6.84
C ASP A 92 23.19 11.15 -7.09
N PRO A 93 23.96 11.80 -7.97
CA PRO A 93 25.36 11.45 -8.19
C PRO A 93 26.26 11.71 -6.97
N ASP A 94 25.88 12.62 -6.08
CA ASP A 94 26.66 13.01 -4.89
C ASP A 94 26.27 12.20 -3.65
N ASN A 95 25.04 11.64 -3.62
CA ASN A 95 24.55 10.74 -2.58
C ASN A 95 23.68 9.62 -3.18
N PRO A 96 24.24 8.66 -3.94
CA PRO A 96 23.43 7.66 -4.63
C PRO A 96 22.75 6.69 -3.63
N PRO A 97 21.49 6.26 -3.88
CA PRO A 97 20.83 5.30 -3.01
C PRO A 97 21.62 3.98 -2.92
N GLU A 98 21.83 3.44 -1.72
CA GLU A 98 22.49 2.11 -1.58
C GLU A 98 21.55 0.96 -1.98
N ALA A 99 20.23 1.16 -1.95
CA ALA A 99 19.25 0.18 -2.40
C ALA A 99 17.94 0.85 -2.84
N ARG A 100 17.09 0.07 -3.50
CA ARG A 100 15.69 0.44 -3.74
C ARG A 100 14.86 0.11 -2.51
N VAL A 101 13.73 0.80 -2.35
CA VAL A 101 12.66 0.30 -1.48
C VAL A 101 12.21 -1.05 -2.04
N PRO A 102 12.18 -2.12 -1.24
CA PRO A 102 12.01 -3.49 -1.74
C PRO A 102 10.59 -3.86 -2.17
N ARG A 103 9.63 -2.95 -2.01
CA ARG A 103 8.24 -3.11 -2.43
C ARG A 103 7.75 -1.82 -3.09
N ASN A 104 6.73 -1.95 -3.92
CA ASN A 104 5.99 -0.82 -4.47
C ASN A 104 5.32 -0.01 -3.35
N ALA A 105 5.25 1.31 -3.52
CA ALA A 105 4.57 2.19 -2.58
C ALA A 105 3.05 2.09 -2.79
N PRO A 106 2.29 1.51 -1.84
CA PRO A 106 0.86 1.32 -2.02
C PRO A 106 0.10 2.66 -1.99
N ALA A 107 -1.03 2.72 -2.69
CA ALA A 107 -1.93 3.86 -2.61
C ALA A 107 -2.53 4.02 -1.20
N LEU A 108 -2.83 5.28 -0.85
CA LEU A 108 -3.27 5.70 0.50
C LEU A 108 -4.78 5.86 0.64
N PHE A 109 -5.56 5.45 -0.36
CA PHE A 109 -7.02 5.61 -0.33
C PHE A 109 -7.65 4.80 0.81
N ASN A 110 -8.56 5.47 1.53
CA ASN A 110 -9.42 4.88 2.55
C ASN A 110 -8.73 4.26 3.78
N LEU A 111 -7.43 4.44 3.98
CA LEU A 111 -6.69 3.87 5.12
C LEU A 111 -7.20 4.34 6.49
N GLY A 112 -8.01 5.41 6.52
CA GLY A 112 -8.68 5.90 7.73
C GLY A 112 -9.96 5.15 8.13
N ALA A 113 -10.47 4.22 7.30
CA ALA A 113 -11.66 3.46 7.62
C ALA A 113 -11.40 2.40 8.71
N HIS A 114 -12.39 2.13 9.55
CA HIS A 114 -12.25 1.27 10.74
C HIS A 114 -11.84 -0.18 10.44
N GLU A 115 -12.16 -0.70 9.25
CA GLU A 115 -11.84 -2.08 8.87
C GLU A 115 -10.36 -2.31 8.54
N PHE A 116 -9.60 -1.24 8.25
CA PHE A 116 -8.16 -1.31 7.97
C PHE A 116 -7.37 -1.57 9.25
N THR A 117 -7.35 -2.84 9.63
CA THR A 117 -6.73 -3.35 10.86
C THR A 117 -5.38 -4.03 10.62
N ARG A 118 -4.90 -4.05 9.36
CA ARG A 118 -3.60 -4.59 8.97
C ARG A 118 -2.97 -3.70 7.90
N LEU A 119 -1.72 -3.29 8.10
CA LEU A 119 -0.98 -2.41 7.18
C LEU A 119 0.36 -3.03 6.77
N PHE A 120 0.92 -2.49 5.68
CA PHE A 120 1.98 -3.09 4.84
C PHE A 120 1.53 -4.36 4.10
N ASP A 121 2.24 -4.73 3.04
CA ASP A 121 1.90 -5.91 2.23
C ASP A 121 2.07 -7.22 2.99
N ASP A 122 2.88 -7.27 4.05
CA ASP A 122 3.05 -8.48 4.88
C ASP A 122 2.25 -8.43 6.19
N GLY A 123 1.56 -7.32 6.48
CA GLY A 123 0.81 -7.20 7.72
C GLY A 123 1.71 -7.18 8.94
N ARG A 124 2.90 -6.57 8.83
CA ARG A 124 3.81 -6.44 9.98
C ARG A 124 3.26 -5.53 11.08
N ILE A 125 2.28 -4.68 10.78
CA ILE A 125 1.50 -3.93 11.77
C ILE A 125 0.04 -4.33 11.69
N GLU A 126 -0.52 -4.73 12.83
CA GLU A 126 -1.90 -5.20 12.93
C GLU A 126 -2.55 -4.77 14.25
N ALA A 127 -3.87 -4.59 14.25
CA ALA A 127 -4.64 -4.44 15.47
C ALA A 127 -4.56 -5.70 16.34
N ASP A 128 -4.19 -5.51 17.60
CA ASP A 128 -4.11 -6.55 18.61
C ASP A 128 -4.45 -5.95 19.97
N ALA A 129 -5.71 -6.13 20.38
CA ALA A 129 -6.24 -5.61 21.64
C ALA A 129 -5.57 -6.23 22.88
N THR A 130 -4.76 -7.28 22.72
CA THR A 130 -4.01 -7.88 23.83
C THR A 130 -2.70 -7.16 24.13
N ARG A 131 -2.24 -6.29 23.22
CA ARG A 131 -1.01 -5.49 23.38
C ARG A 131 -1.33 -4.14 24.06
N PRO A 132 -0.43 -3.58 24.90
CA PRO A 132 -0.66 -2.30 25.60
C PRO A 132 -1.01 -1.13 24.67
N GLY A 133 -0.40 -1.07 23.48
CA GLY A 133 -0.70 -0.06 22.47
C GLY A 133 -1.87 -0.40 21.54
N GLY A 134 -2.54 -1.53 21.71
CA GLY A 134 -3.63 -2.00 20.85
C GLY A 134 -3.18 -2.53 19.47
N PHE A 135 -1.88 -2.62 19.22
CA PHE A 135 -1.30 -3.06 17.96
C PHE A 135 -0.10 -4.00 18.18
N ARG A 136 0.08 -4.94 17.26
CA ARG A 136 1.30 -5.74 17.10
C ARG A 136 2.19 -5.08 16.06
N THR A 137 3.46 -4.85 16.37
CA THR A 137 4.44 -4.25 15.45
C THR A 137 5.80 -4.94 15.57
N PRO A 138 6.73 -4.73 14.61
CA PRO A 138 8.10 -5.24 14.72
C PRO A 138 8.94 -4.66 15.86
N LEU A 139 8.53 -3.52 16.44
CA LEU A 139 9.24 -2.85 17.54
C LEU A 139 8.74 -3.29 18.93
N ASP A 140 7.67 -4.09 18.99
CA ASP A 140 7.14 -4.73 20.21
C ASP A 140 7.04 -3.74 21.41
N ASP A 141 7.48 -4.15 22.61
CA ASP A 141 7.40 -3.38 23.86
C ASP A 141 8.18 -2.05 23.87
N ASP A 142 9.09 -1.80 22.91
CA ASP A 142 9.72 -0.46 22.75
C ASP A 142 8.66 0.59 22.32
N MET A 143 7.47 0.15 21.92
CA MET A 143 6.30 0.97 21.64
C MET A 143 5.30 0.95 22.80
N VAL A 144 5.42 1.90 23.73
CA VAL A 144 4.56 1.84 24.92
C VAL A 144 3.25 2.59 24.76
N THR A 145 3.17 3.75 24.10
CA THR A 145 1.93 4.57 24.08
C THR A 145 2.01 5.74 23.10
N GLY A 146 0.85 6.25 22.65
CA GLY A 146 0.71 7.61 22.07
C GLY A 146 0.25 7.70 20.62
N PHE A 147 0.32 6.59 19.87
CA PHE A 147 -0.26 6.51 18.53
C PHE A 147 -1.79 6.35 18.62
N ALA A 148 -2.52 7.23 17.95
CA ALA A 148 -3.99 7.30 18.00
C ALA A 148 -4.68 6.22 17.14
N SER A 149 -3.97 5.65 16.17
CA SER A 149 -4.50 4.66 15.24
C SER A 149 -3.39 3.77 14.65
N LEU A 150 -3.79 2.67 14.01
CA LEU A 150 -2.88 1.81 13.25
C LEU A 150 -2.20 2.59 12.11
N LEU A 151 -2.94 3.50 11.47
CA LEU A 151 -2.42 4.38 10.42
C LEU A 151 -1.32 5.30 10.96
N SER A 152 -1.51 5.86 12.15
CA SER A 152 -0.47 6.63 12.84
C SER A 152 0.73 5.76 13.22
N ALA A 153 0.50 4.53 13.65
CA ALA A 153 1.60 3.60 13.91
C ALA A 153 2.40 3.27 12.63
N GLN A 154 1.78 3.27 11.45
CA GLN A 154 2.47 3.00 10.20
C GLN A 154 3.48 4.08 9.83
N THR A 155 3.19 5.36 10.08
CA THR A 155 4.06 6.49 9.66
C THR A 155 5.41 6.52 10.37
N MET A 156 5.59 5.73 11.44
CA MET A 156 6.84 5.70 12.20
C MET A 156 7.97 4.92 11.53
N PHE A 157 7.66 4.01 10.60
CA PHE A 157 8.64 3.10 10.01
C PHE A 157 9.47 3.73 8.90
N PRO A 158 8.88 4.47 7.94
CA PRO A 158 9.65 5.05 6.83
C PRO A 158 10.77 5.98 7.30
N VAL A 159 10.51 6.80 8.34
CA VAL A 159 11.50 7.73 8.93
C VAL A 159 12.71 7.05 9.59
N LEU A 160 12.63 5.73 9.82
CA LEU A 160 13.71 4.92 10.38
C LEU A 160 14.39 4.05 9.32
N SER A 161 13.83 3.95 8.13
CA SER A 161 14.35 3.06 7.09
C SER A 161 15.43 3.77 6.28
N ALA A 162 16.61 3.15 6.18
CA ALA A 162 17.75 3.70 5.45
C ALA A 162 17.43 3.87 3.96
N ASP A 163 16.70 2.92 3.39
CA ASP A 163 16.33 2.90 1.97
C ASP A 163 15.09 3.78 1.67
N GLU A 164 14.50 4.42 2.69
CA GLU A 164 13.34 5.31 2.54
C GLU A 164 13.67 6.74 2.96
N MET A 165 13.70 7.06 4.26
CA MET A 165 13.83 8.45 4.74
C MET A 165 14.97 8.68 5.73
N ALA A 166 15.51 7.66 6.39
CA ALA A 166 16.54 7.89 7.42
C ALA A 166 17.90 8.26 6.81
N GLY A 167 18.21 7.76 5.61
CA GLY A 167 19.53 7.81 5.01
C GLY A 167 20.51 6.77 5.59
N HIS A 168 21.71 6.70 5.03
CA HIS A 168 22.72 5.72 5.40
C HIS A 168 23.60 6.20 6.57
N VAL A 169 24.21 5.25 7.28
CA VAL A 169 24.77 5.41 8.65
C VAL A 169 25.70 6.62 8.85
N ASN A 170 26.41 7.06 7.80
CA ASN A 170 27.41 8.11 7.89
C ASN A 170 26.91 9.50 7.45
N GLU A 171 25.67 9.63 7.02
CA GLU A 171 25.16 10.86 6.41
C GLU A 171 24.62 11.84 7.45
N ASN A 172 23.87 11.34 8.43
CA ASN A 172 23.17 12.21 9.38
C ASN A 172 22.97 11.56 10.77
N ASP A 173 22.41 12.35 11.69
CA ASP A 173 22.18 11.95 13.08
C ASP A 173 21.02 10.94 13.25
N ILE A 174 19.99 11.01 12.39
CA ILE A 174 18.88 10.04 12.38
C ILE A 174 19.37 8.67 11.95
N ALA A 175 20.07 8.58 10.81
CA ALA A 175 20.66 7.34 10.31
C ALA A 175 21.58 6.67 11.34
N ARG A 176 22.43 7.47 12.00
CA ARG A 176 23.32 7.00 13.06
C ARG A 176 22.53 6.47 14.27
N ALA A 177 21.51 7.19 14.73
CA ALA A 177 20.68 6.78 15.86
C ALA A 177 19.93 5.47 15.56
N THR A 178 19.27 5.39 14.40
CA THR A 178 18.60 4.18 13.91
C THR A 178 19.56 3.00 13.85
N ARG A 179 20.75 3.18 13.26
CA ARG A 179 21.74 2.10 13.13
C ARG A 179 22.25 1.59 14.47
N GLN A 180 22.26 2.44 15.49
CA GLN A 180 22.63 2.08 16.86
C GLN A 180 21.48 1.44 17.66
N GLY A 181 20.28 1.34 17.09
CA GLY A 181 19.08 0.90 17.79
C GLY A 181 18.54 1.95 18.77
N LEU A 182 19.00 3.20 18.70
CA LEU A 182 18.50 4.31 19.51
C LEU A 182 17.29 4.92 18.81
N ILE A 183 16.12 4.32 19.00
CA ILE A 183 14.87 4.75 18.35
C ILE A 183 14.11 5.74 19.24
N THR A 184 13.87 5.34 20.49
CA THR A 184 13.09 6.09 21.48
C THR A 184 13.98 6.78 22.51
N GLY A 185 13.36 7.66 23.31
CA GLY A 185 14.04 8.36 24.40
C GLY A 185 14.96 9.49 23.94
N PRO A 186 15.57 10.24 24.89
CA PRO A 186 16.42 11.38 24.57
C PRO A 186 17.60 11.00 23.68
N GLY A 187 17.75 11.68 22.54
CA GLY A 187 18.78 11.40 21.54
C GLY A 187 18.49 10.21 20.62
N GLY A 188 17.34 9.55 20.77
CA GLY A 188 16.85 8.57 19.81
C GLY A 188 16.34 9.21 18.52
N ALA A 189 16.24 8.44 17.44
CA ALA A 189 15.83 8.91 16.13
C ALA A 189 14.52 9.73 16.16
N TRP A 190 13.49 9.25 16.86
CA TRP A 190 12.21 9.95 16.96
C TRP A 190 12.28 11.22 17.81
N ASP A 191 13.08 11.24 18.88
CA ASP A 191 13.32 12.46 19.68
C ASP A 191 14.06 13.52 18.85
N LEU A 192 15.04 13.11 18.03
CA LEU A 192 15.75 14.00 17.13
C LEU A 192 14.81 14.62 16.08
N ILE A 193 13.93 13.82 15.48
CA ILE A 193 12.92 14.31 14.52
C ILE A 193 11.95 15.27 15.22
N ALA A 194 11.41 14.89 16.38
CA ALA A 194 10.47 15.72 17.13
C ALA A 194 11.08 17.08 17.51
N ARG A 195 12.35 17.12 17.95
CA ARG A 195 13.06 18.37 18.24
C ARG A 195 13.25 19.25 17.00
N ARG A 196 13.47 18.66 15.82
CA ARG A 196 13.56 19.42 14.56
C ARG A 196 12.24 20.14 14.27
N VAL A 197 11.12 19.44 14.42
CA VAL A 197 9.77 20.01 14.24
C VAL A 197 9.49 21.09 15.29
N ALA A 198 9.76 20.80 16.56
CA ALA A 198 9.59 21.74 17.67
C ALA A 198 10.42 23.02 17.52
N ALA A 199 11.58 22.95 16.86
CA ALA A 199 12.43 24.11 16.62
C ALA A 199 11.87 25.09 15.56
N ILE A 200 10.87 24.68 14.76
CA ILE A 200 10.21 25.55 13.78
C ILE A 200 9.06 26.30 14.46
N PRO A 201 9.11 27.64 14.58
CA PRO A 201 8.11 28.40 15.35
C PRO A 201 6.66 28.23 14.87
N ALA A 202 6.45 28.05 13.57
CA ALA A 202 5.12 27.83 13.00
C ALA A 202 4.56 26.47 13.45
N TYR A 203 5.31 25.37 13.29
CA TYR A 203 4.88 24.06 13.79
C TYR A 203 4.64 24.07 15.30
N ALA A 204 5.53 24.66 16.09
CA ALA A 204 5.34 24.77 17.53
C ALA A 204 4.01 25.44 17.90
N THR A 205 3.67 26.52 17.21
CA THR A 205 2.40 27.24 17.41
C THR A 205 1.20 26.37 17.03
N ASP A 206 1.28 25.70 15.88
CA ASP A 206 0.19 24.87 15.37
C ASP A 206 -0.05 23.64 16.25
N PHE A 207 1.01 22.96 16.71
CA PHE A 207 0.91 21.83 17.65
C PHE A 207 0.25 22.24 18.97
N MET A 208 0.66 23.37 19.55
CA MET A 208 0.06 23.90 20.79
C MET A 208 -1.41 24.32 20.61
N ALA A 209 -1.81 24.69 19.40
CA ALA A 209 -3.20 25.03 19.08
C ALA A 209 -4.07 23.78 18.86
N VAL A 210 -3.51 22.73 18.25
CA VAL A 210 -4.22 21.48 17.92
C VAL A 210 -4.31 20.55 19.13
N TYR A 211 -3.24 20.42 19.91
CA TYR A 211 -3.13 19.48 21.02
C TYR A 211 -3.03 20.22 22.37
N PRO A 212 -4.13 20.30 23.15
CA PRO A 212 -4.14 21.04 24.42
C PRO A 212 -3.15 20.54 25.47
N THR A 213 -2.64 19.31 25.32
CA THR A 213 -1.62 18.71 26.19
C THR A 213 -0.21 19.22 25.91
N ILE A 214 0.03 19.83 24.74
CA ILE A 214 1.31 20.41 24.35
C ILE A 214 1.31 21.87 24.77
N THR A 215 2.06 22.20 25.83
CA THR A 215 2.06 23.55 26.43
C THR A 215 3.27 24.38 26.05
N ARG A 216 4.29 23.74 25.47
CA ARG A 216 5.53 24.34 24.96
C ARG A 216 6.09 23.46 23.84
N PRO A 217 6.97 24.00 22.98
CA PRO A 217 7.53 23.26 21.84
C PRO A 217 8.20 21.93 22.24
N ASP A 218 8.94 21.92 23.36
CA ASP A 218 9.64 20.73 23.86
C ASP A 218 8.70 19.60 24.32
N ASP A 219 7.39 19.84 24.45
CA ASP A 219 6.41 18.80 24.76
C ASP A 219 6.00 17.99 23.52
N ILE A 220 6.33 18.45 22.30
CA ILE A 220 5.99 17.75 21.05
C ILE A 220 6.75 16.42 20.98
N ALA A 221 6.01 15.33 20.92
CA ALA A 221 6.54 14.00 20.69
C ALA A 221 6.35 13.56 19.23
N PHE A 222 7.13 12.58 18.79
CA PHE A 222 6.99 12.00 17.45
C PHE A 222 5.62 11.35 17.22
N THR A 223 4.98 10.87 18.28
CA THR A 223 3.59 10.37 18.21
C THR A 223 2.61 11.46 17.81
N ASP A 224 2.78 12.70 18.27
CA ASP A 224 1.90 13.82 17.88
C ASP A 224 2.05 14.16 16.40
N ILE A 225 3.29 14.11 15.90
CA ILE A 225 3.61 14.26 14.47
C ILE A 225 2.92 13.15 13.65
N SER A 226 3.08 11.90 14.09
CA SER A 226 2.48 10.74 13.43
C SER A 226 0.95 10.77 13.47
N ASN A 227 0.35 11.25 14.57
CA ASN A 227 -1.09 11.40 14.71
C ASN A 227 -1.64 12.41 13.72
N ALA A 228 -1.01 13.59 13.62
CA ALA A 228 -1.42 14.63 12.69
C ALA A 228 -1.36 14.13 11.23
N ILE A 229 -0.27 13.46 10.84
CA ILE A 229 -0.12 12.88 9.50
C ILE A 229 -1.21 11.85 9.23
N ALA A 230 -1.50 10.95 10.16
CA ALA A 230 -2.56 9.95 9.97
C ALA A 230 -3.95 10.56 9.82
N VAL A 231 -4.26 11.62 10.57
CA VAL A 231 -5.53 12.35 10.43
C VAL A 231 -5.63 13.03 9.06
N PHE A 232 -4.53 13.60 8.57
CA PHE A 232 -4.46 14.10 7.20
C PHE A 232 -4.73 13.00 6.16
N MET A 233 -4.00 11.88 6.23
CA MET A 233 -4.16 10.76 5.30
C MET A 233 -5.60 10.21 5.29
N ALA A 234 -6.21 10.07 6.48
CA ALA A 234 -7.57 9.59 6.64
C ALA A 234 -8.62 10.54 6.03
N ALA A 235 -8.36 11.84 6.09
CA ALA A 235 -9.26 12.87 5.56
C ALA A 235 -9.09 13.09 4.06
N GLU A 236 -7.84 13.19 3.60
CA GLU A 236 -7.49 13.61 2.24
C GLU A 236 -7.92 12.59 1.18
N TRP A 237 -7.68 11.31 1.44
CA TRP A 237 -7.86 10.24 0.45
C TRP A 237 -9.04 9.33 0.77
N ARG A 238 -10.08 9.88 1.38
CA ARG A 238 -11.38 9.23 1.47
C ARG A 238 -11.99 9.10 0.08
N SER A 239 -12.44 7.89 -0.27
CA SER A 239 -13.00 7.51 -1.56
C SER A 239 -14.27 6.68 -1.32
N ASP A 240 -15.42 7.35 -1.42
CA ASP A 240 -16.76 6.81 -1.13
C ASP A 240 -17.86 7.44 -2.01
N THR A 241 -17.46 8.14 -3.06
CA THR A 241 -18.35 8.78 -4.05
C THR A 241 -18.12 8.29 -5.48
N ALA A 242 -17.43 7.16 -5.66
CA ALA A 242 -17.21 6.56 -6.96
C ALA A 242 -18.54 6.13 -7.62
N PRO A 243 -18.59 5.93 -8.95
CA PRO A 243 -19.79 5.43 -9.62
C PRO A 243 -20.36 4.13 -9.02
N PHE A 244 -19.49 3.23 -8.54
CA PHE A 244 -19.94 2.03 -7.84
C PHE A 244 -20.63 2.34 -6.50
N ASP A 245 -20.19 3.35 -5.75
CA ASP A 245 -20.88 3.78 -4.53
C ASP A 245 -22.27 4.31 -4.81
N ALA A 246 -22.43 5.08 -5.89
CA ALA A 246 -23.76 5.54 -6.33
C ALA A 246 -24.64 4.33 -6.68
N TYR A 247 -24.11 3.38 -7.45
CA TYR A 247 -24.82 2.14 -7.77
C TYR A 247 -25.26 1.36 -6.50
N LEU A 248 -24.39 1.22 -5.50
CA LEU A 248 -24.73 0.54 -4.24
C LEU A 248 -25.78 1.31 -3.41
N ARG A 249 -25.76 2.64 -3.42
CA ARG A 249 -26.67 3.49 -2.63
C ARG A 249 -28.07 3.61 -3.22
N ASP A 250 -28.16 3.81 -4.53
CA ASP A 250 -29.44 4.18 -5.18
C ASP A 250 -29.69 3.49 -6.52
N ALA A 251 -28.89 2.48 -6.87
CA ALA A 251 -28.96 1.75 -8.13
C ALA A 251 -28.77 2.64 -9.38
N THR A 252 -28.01 3.75 -9.26
CA THR A 252 -27.55 4.54 -10.41
C THR A 252 -26.90 3.62 -11.45
N PRO A 253 -27.39 3.57 -12.71
CA PRO A 253 -26.93 2.60 -13.70
C PRO A 253 -25.44 2.72 -14.03
N LEU A 254 -24.74 1.59 -14.00
CA LEU A 254 -23.39 1.47 -14.56
C LEU A 254 -23.45 1.22 -16.09
N PRO A 255 -22.39 1.57 -16.84
CA PRO A 255 -22.25 1.17 -18.24
C PRO A 255 -22.38 -0.34 -18.44
N ASP A 256 -22.88 -0.79 -19.60
CA ASP A 256 -23.16 -2.21 -19.84
C ASP A 256 -21.93 -3.12 -19.60
N ALA A 257 -20.77 -2.76 -20.14
CA ALA A 257 -19.52 -3.51 -19.93
C ALA A 257 -19.12 -3.59 -18.44
N ALA A 258 -19.31 -2.50 -17.69
CA ALA A 258 -19.03 -2.46 -16.25
C ALA A 258 -20.02 -3.32 -15.46
N ARG A 259 -21.30 -3.37 -15.86
CA ARG A 259 -22.27 -4.30 -15.23
C ARG A 259 -21.92 -5.75 -15.51
N ASP A 260 -21.51 -6.08 -16.73
CA ASP A 260 -21.07 -7.42 -17.10
C ASP A 260 -19.79 -7.80 -16.33
N GLY A 261 -18.85 -6.85 -16.19
CA GLY A 261 -17.64 -7.00 -15.37
C GLY A 261 -17.95 -7.21 -13.89
N MET A 262 -18.88 -6.45 -13.33
CA MET A 262 -19.34 -6.62 -11.96
C MET A 262 -19.98 -8.00 -11.74
N ALA A 263 -20.84 -8.44 -12.67
CA ALA A 263 -21.48 -9.76 -12.59
C ALA A 263 -20.45 -10.90 -12.68
N LEU A 264 -19.39 -10.70 -13.46
CA LEU A 264 -18.26 -11.62 -13.54
C LEU A 264 -17.44 -11.63 -12.24
N PHE A 265 -17.10 -10.45 -11.72
CA PHE A 265 -16.30 -10.23 -10.51
C PHE A 265 -16.92 -10.88 -9.27
N TYR A 266 -18.21 -10.65 -9.03
CA TYR A 266 -19.00 -11.23 -7.92
C TYR A 266 -19.61 -12.59 -8.27
N GLY A 267 -19.15 -13.22 -9.34
CA GLY A 267 -19.74 -14.43 -9.86
C GLY A 267 -18.68 -15.41 -10.34
N PRO A 268 -18.71 -15.84 -11.61
CA PRO A 268 -17.90 -16.96 -12.06
C PRO A 268 -16.39 -16.69 -12.10
N ALA A 269 -15.92 -15.43 -12.09
CA ALA A 269 -14.48 -15.16 -11.97
C ALA A 269 -13.98 -15.37 -10.54
N GLY A 270 -14.85 -15.23 -9.53
CA GLY A 270 -14.53 -15.44 -8.12
C GLY A 270 -13.55 -14.42 -7.53
N CYS A 271 -13.45 -13.22 -8.12
CA CYS A 271 -12.56 -12.17 -7.61
C CYS A 271 -12.98 -11.71 -6.20
N ASP A 272 -14.28 -11.75 -5.92
CA ASP A 272 -14.88 -11.40 -4.64
C ASP A 272 -14.56 -12.37 -3.50
N SER A 273 -13.91 -13.51 -3.76
CA SER A 273 -13.47 -14.41 -2.69
C SER A 273 -12.39 -13.80 -1.80
N CYS A 274 -11.59 -12.88 -2.35
CA CYS A 274 -10.57 -12.12 -1.63
C CYS A 274 -10.86 -10.61 -1.69
N HIS A 275 -11.25 -10.09 -2.87
CA HIS A 275 -11.60 -8.68 -3.04
C HIS A 275 -13.07 -8.40 -2.68
N SER A 276 -13.39 -8.56 -1.40
CA SER A 276 -14.75 -8.52 -0.88
C SER A 276 -15.08 -7.23 -0.10
N GLY A 277 -16.31 -7.09 0.35
CA GLY A 277 -16.69 -5.99 1.25
C GLY A 277 -16.72 -4.60 0.59
N ALA A 278 -16.89 -3.58 1.42
CA ALA A 278 -17.08 -2.19 1.00
C ALA A 278 -15.85 -1.62 0.28
N PHE A 279 -14.65 -2.10 0.61
CA PHE A 279 -13.38 -1.61 0.06
C PHE A 279 -12.68 -2.64 -0.85
N GLN A 280 -13.38 -3.71 -1.25
CA GLN A 280 -12.87 -4.73 -2.19
C GLN A 280 -11.57 -5.37 -1.70
N THR A 281 -11.53 -5.70 -0.41
CA THR A 281 -10.45 -6.41 0.27
C THR A 281 -11.02 -7.16 1.48
N ASP A 282 -10.54 -8.38 1.71
CA ASP A 282 -10.76 -9.16 2.93
C ASP A 282 -9.76 -8.83 4.04
N HIS A 283 -8.74 -8.01 3.73
CA HIS A 283 -7.56 -7.74 4.54
C HIS A 283 -6.73 -8.96 4.93
N ASP A 284 -7.01 -10.14 4.37
CA ASP A 284 -6.25 -11.36 4.59
C ASP A 284 -5.06 -11.44 3.62
N PHE A 285 -4.31 -12.54 3.69
CA PHE A 285 -3.04 -12.71 2.99
C PHE A 285 -3.08 -13.93 2.10
N HIS A 286 -2.72 -13.73 0.84
CA HIS A 286 -2.78 -14.78 -0.17
C HIS A 286 -1.51 -14.80 -0.99
N ALA A 287 -1.00 -16.00 -1.26
CA ALA A 287 0.05 -16.19 -2.23
C ALA A 287 -0.59 -16.20 -3.63
N MET A 288 -0.38 -15.11 -4.38
CA MET A 288 -1.00 -14.91 -5.70
C MET A 288 0.00 -14.99 -6.87
N GLY A 289 1.25 -15.33 -6.59
CA GLY A 289 2.25 -15.59 -7.63
C GLY A 289 2.67 -14.38 -8.45
N ALA A 290 2.64 -13.17 -7.86
CA ALA A 290 3.12 -11.96 -8.52
C ALA A 290 4.66 -12.01 -8.70
N PRO A 291 5.21 -11.50 -9.82
CA PRO A 291 6.66 -11.44 -10.04
C PRO A 291 7.40 -10.70 -8.92
N GLN A 292 8.59 -11.18 -8.57
CA GLN A 292 9.47 -10.51 -7.62
C GLN A 292 10.66 -9.91 -8.34
N ILE A 293 10.83 -8.60 -8.19
CA ILE A 293 11.95 -7.83 -8.74
C ILE A 293 12.63 -7.03 -7.63
N GLY A 294 13.88 -6.63 -7.87
CA GLY A 294 14.65 -5.79 -6.95
C GLY A 294 15.30 -6.54 -5.78
N PRO A 295 15.58 -5.85 -4.67
CA PRO A 295 16.43 -6.37 -3.60
C PRO A 295 15.73 -7.40 -2.70
N GLY A 296 14.40 -7.51 -2.77
CA GLY A 296 13.59 -8.36 -1.91
C GLY A 296 13.68 -8.02 -0.42
N LYS A 297 13.35 -8.98 0.44
CA LYS A 297 13.38 -8.81 1.89
C LYS A 297 14.25 -9.89 2.51
N ALA A 298 15.50 -9.55 2.80
CA ALA A 298 16.45 -10.42 3.49
C ALA A 298 16.99 -9.79 4.77
N VAL A 299 17.33 -10.60 5.77
CA VAL A 299 18.15 -10.16 6.91
C VAL A 299 19.63 -10.19 6.52
N LYS A 300 20.48 -9.47 7.25
CA LYS A 300 21.90 -9.22 6.90
C LYS A 300 22.77 -10.46 6.61
N PHE A 301 22.36 -11.65 7.06
CA PHE A 301 23.10 -12.91 6.85
C PHE A 301 22.51 -13.79 5.74
N GLU A 302 21.36 -13.43 5.18
CA GLU A 302 20.75 -14.09 4.04
C GLU A 302 21.42 -13.59 2.75
N LEU A 303 21.68 -14.50 1.80
CA LEU A 303 22.34 -14.20 0.53
C LEU A 303 21.35 -14.22 -0.66
N HIS A 304 20.05 -14.28 -0.38
CA HIS A 304 18.99 -14.28 -1.39
C HIS A 304 18.29 -12.93 -1.43
N THR A 305 17.59 -12.66 -2.54
CA THR A 305 16.74 -11.49 -2.73
C THR A 305 15.24 -11.86 -2.77
N ARG A 306 14.86 -13.00 -2.18
CA ARG A 306 13.44 -13.36 -2.02
C ARG A 306 12.73 -12.37 -1.11
N ASP A 307 11.47 -12.07 -1.44
CA ASP A 307 10.50 -11.55 -0.49
C ASP A 307 9.53 -12.67 -0.09
N GLU A 308 9.68 -13.17 1.14
CA GLU A 308 8.86 -14.27 1.64
C GLU A 308 7.48 -13.82 2.15
N GLY A 309 7.19 -12.50 2.08
CA GLY A 309 5.89 -11.94 2.43
C GLY A 309 5.56 -12.12 3.92
N ARG A 310 4.33 -12.55 4.20
CA ARG A 310 3.81 -12.73 5.56
C ARG A 310 4.54 -13.79 6.37
N PHE A 311 5.20 -14.77 5.74
CA PHE A 311 6.06 -15.73 6.45
C PHE A 311 7.06 -15.04 7.39
N ARG A 312 7.64 -13.90 7.01
CA ARG A 312 8.60 -13.17 7.86
C ARG A 312 7.97 -12.56 9.11
N VAL A 313 6.65 -12.50 9.15
CA VAL A 313 5.84 -11.95 10.25
C VAL A 313 5.32 -13.05 11.17
N THR A 314 4.96 -14.21 10.61
CA THR A 314 4.30 -15.30 11.36
C THR A 314 5.21 -16.51 11.63
N GLY A 315 6.19 -16.74 10.76
CA GLY A 315 7.01 -17.95 10.75
C GLY A 315 6.26 -19.20 10.30
N ASP A 316 5.00 -19.09 9.85
CA ASP A 316 4.20 -20.22 9.38
C ASP A 316 4.50 -20.49 7.89
N PRO A 317 5.03 -21.66 7.52
CA PRO A 317 5.29 -22.00 6.11
C PRO A 317 4.08 -21.86 5.17
N ALA A 318 2.85 -21.89 5.68
CA ALA A 318 1.64 -21.65 4.88
C ALA A 318 1.50 -20.20 4.41
N ASP A 319 2.15 -19.25 5.09
CA ASP A 319 2.15 -17.82 4.74
C ASP A 319 3.29 -17.44 3.77
N MET A 320 4.02 -18.43 3.24
CA MET A 320 5.12 -18.19 2.31
C MET A 320 4.63 -17.51 1.04
N TYR A 321 5.23 -16.37 0.69
CA TYR A 321 4.85 -15.53 -0.45
C TYR A 321 3.43 -14.96 -0.38
N ALA A 322 2.78 -15.01 0.79
CA ALA A 322 1.48 -14.41 0.99
C ALA A 322 1.61 -12.91 1.25
N PHE A 323 0.80 -12.12 0.55
CA PHE A 323 0.72 -10.67 0.71
C PHE A 323 -0.74 -10.27 0.95
N ARG A 324 -0.93 -9.16 1.65
CA ARG A 324 -2.24 -8.62 2.00
C ARG A 324 -3.02 -8.32 0.72
N THR A 325 -4.28 -8.73 0.65
CA THR A 325 -5.18 -8.30 -0.41
C THR A 325 -5.29 -6.77 -0.40
N PRO A 326 -4.84 -6.03 -1.43
CA PRO A 326 -5.01 -4.59 -1.47
C PRO A 326 -6.48 -4.23 -1.73
N SER A 327 -6.90 -3.06 -1.26
CA SER A 327 -8.18 -2.46 -1.68
C SER A 327 -8.12 -2.16 -3.17
N LEU A 328 -9.22 -2.42 -3.90
CA LEU A 328 -9.33 -2.09 -5.33
C LEU A 328 -9.90 -0.69 -5.59
N ARG A 329 -10.21 0.07 -4.54
CA ARG A 329 -10.64 1.46 -4.66
C ARG A 329 -9.56 2.26 -5.39
N ASN A 330 -9.95 2.99 -6.44
CA ASN A 330 -9.07 3.77 -7.30
C ASN A 330 -7.94 2.98 -8.00
N VAL A 331 -8.01 1.64 -8.10
CA VAL A 331 -6.93 0.82 -8.66
C VAL A 331 -6.47 1.25 -10.06
N THR A 332 -7.36 1.80 -10.89
CA THR A 332 -7.00 2.26 -12.25
C THR A 332 -6.06 3.47 -12.26
N LEU A 333 -5.79 4.09 -11.11
CA LEU A 333 -4.91 5.25 -10.96
C LEU A 333 -3.54 4.89 -10.36
N THR A 334 -3.35 3.64 -9.90
CA THR A 334 -2.26 3.26 -8.98
C THR A 334 -1.24 2.35 -9.63
N ALA A 335 -1.09 2.42 -10.95
CA ALA A 335 -0.03 1.70 -11.64
C ALA A 335 1.35 2.15 -11.13
N PRO A 336 2.36 1.27 -11.11
CA PRO A 336 2.31 -0.15 -11.51
C PRO A 336 1.79 -1.09 -10.41
N TYR A 337 1.46 -2.33 -10.77
CA TYR A 337 0.70 -3.29 -9.95
C TYR A 337 1.54 -4.44 -9.37
N GLY A 338 1.00 -5.03 -8.29
CA GLY A 338 1.66 -6.07 -7.49
C GLY A 338 2.55 -5.49 -6.39
N HIS A 339 2.93 -6.32 -5.41
CA HIS A 339 3.72 -5.85 -4.25
C HIS A 339 5.11 -5.29 -4.63
N THR A 340 5.61 -5.57 -5.83
CA THR A 340 6.86 -5.02 -6.39
C THR A 340 6.63 -4.07 -7.56
N GLY A 341 5.36 -3.79 -7.92
CA GLY A 341 5.03 -2.93 -9.05
C GLY A 341 5.53 -3.51 -10.38
N ALA A 342 5.57 -4.83 -10.51
CA ALA A 342 6.13 -5.53 -11.67
C ALA A 342 5.32 -5.33 -12.95
N HIS A 343 4.03 -5.01 -12.85
CA HIS A 343 3.14 -4.87 -14.01
C HIS A 343 2.73 -3.41 -14.26
N ALA A 344 3.00 -2.89 -15.45
CA ALA A 344 2.64 -1.51 -15.79
C ALA A 344 1.16 -1.34 -16.23
N ASP A 345 0.53 -2.41 -16.70
CA ASP A 345 -0.83 -2.38 -17.28
C ASP A 345 -1.81 -3.27 -16.50
N LEU A 346 -3.01 -2.73 -16.25
CA LEU A 346 -4.01 -3.39 -15.41
C LEU A 346 -4.62 -4.61 -16.10
N ALA A 347 -4.92 -4.52 -17.40
CA ALA A 347 -5.52 -5.63 -18.14
C ALA A 347 -4.55 -6.83 -18.22
N SER A 348 -3.28 -6.55 -18.48
CA SER A 348 -2.21 -7.54 -18.48
C SER A 348 -2.00 -8.14 -17.09
N PHE A 349 -2.04 -7.31 -16.03
CA PHE A 349 -1.96 -7.81 -14.66
C PHE A 349 -3.14 -8.72 -14.31
N ILE A 350 -4.38 -8.37 -14.70
CA ILE A 350 -5.56 -9.23 -14.46
C ILE A 350 -5.39 -10.59 -15.17
N ALA A 351 -4.88 -10.60 -16.41
CA ALA A 351 -4.63 -11.84 -17.15
C ALA A 351 -3.62 -12.74 -16.42
N ASP A 352 -2.48 -12.17 -16.01
CA ASP A 352 -1.42 -12.89 -15.32
C ASP A 352 -1.83 -13.28 -13.89
N HIS A 353 -2.66 -12.48 -13.21
CA HIS A 353 -3.18 -12.77 -11.88
C HIS A 353 -4.21 -13.90 -11.89
N ALA A 354 -4.93 -14.09 -13.01
CA ALA A 354 -5.84 -15.21 -13.19
C ALA A 354 -5.11 -16.54 -13.48
N ASP A 355 -3.94 -16.48 -14.11
CA ASP A 355 -3.05 -17.63 -14.36
C ASP A 355 -1.58 -17.31 -14.02
N PRO A 356 -1.24 -17.27 -12.71
CA PRO A 356 0.07 -16.80 -12.25
C PRO A 356 1.24 -17.64 -12.75
N ALA A 357 1.04 -18.94 -13.02
CA ALA A 357 2.10 -19.79 -13.55
C ALA A 357 2.51 -19.36 -14.97
N THR A 358 1.53 -19.08 -15.84
CA THR A 358 1.80 -18.51 -17.17
C THR A 358 2.36 -17.10 -17.06
N GLY A 359 1.77 -16.27 -16.19
CA GLY A 359 2.19 -14.90 -15.90
C GLY A 359 3.65 -14.76 -15.45
N LEU A 360 4.13 -15.69 -14.63
CA LEU A 360 5.53 -15.72 -14.21
C LEU A 360 6.46 -16.21 -15.33
N ALA A 361 6.03 -17.20 -16.12
CA ALA A 361 6.86 -17.83 -17.15
C ALA A 361 7.19 -16.90 -18.32
N HIS A 362 6.33 -15.93 -18.63
CA HIS A 362 6.51 -14.96 -19.72
C HIS A 362 6.80 -13.53 -19.24
N TYR A 363 7.01 -13.33 -17.93
CA TYR A 363 7.28 -12.00 -17.37
C TYR A 363 8.53 -11.37 -18.01
N ASP A 364 8.37 -10.15 -18.50
CA ASP A 364 9.46 -9.32 -19.00
C ASP A 364 9.69 -8.13 -18.05
N ILE A 365 10.87 -8.06 -17.44
CA ILE A 365 11.25 -6.98 -16.53
C ILE A 365 11.35 -5.62 -17.24
N SER A 366 11.43 -5.58 -18.58
CA SER A 366 11.47 -4.32 -19.33
C SER A 366 10.23 -3.45 -19.17
N GLN A 367 9.11 -4.04 -18.70
CA GLN A 367 7.90 -3.29 -18.37
C GLN A 367 7.97 -2.58 -17.01
N ALA A 368 8.92 -2.95 -16.14
CA ALA A 368 9.06 -2.35 -14.83
C ALA A 368 9.64 -0.93 -14.93
N ILE A 369 9.11 -0.01 -14.13
CA ILE A 369 9.52 1.39 -14.06
C ILE A 369 10.56 1.51 -12.95
N LEU A 370 11.83 1.29 -13.32
CA LEU A 370 12.96 1.27 -12.40
C LEU A 370 13.98 2.36 -12.77
N PRO A 371 14.21 3.37 -11.91
CA PRO A 371 15.32 4.30 -12.09
C PRO A 371 16.65 3.56 -12.20
N ALA A 372 17.57 4.05 -13.02
CA ALA A 372 18.85 3.37 -13.26
C ALA A 372 19.68 3.28 -11.96
N LEU A 373 20.04 2.06 -11.57
CA LEU A 373 20.97 1.75 -10.49
C LEU A 373 21.87 0.57 -10.91
N PRO A 374 23.07 0.42 -10.35
CA PRO A 374 24.00 -0.65 -10.69
C PRO A 374 23.64 -1.99 -10.01
N TYR A 375 22.35 -2.37 -9.97
CA TYR A 375 21.84 -3.57 -9.31
C TYR A 375 21.10 -4.49 -10.30
N ASP A 376 21.14 -5.79 -10.04
CA ASP A 376 20.39 -6.79 -10.82
C ASP A 376 19.01 -7.03 -10.19
N ASP A 377 18.03 -6.28 -10.67
CA ASP A 377 16.63 -6.37 -10.23
C ASP A 377 15.91 -7.64 -10.75
N ALA A 378 16.54 -8.45 -11.61
CA ALA A 378 15.93 -9.63 -12.24
C ALA A 378 16.35 -10.96 -11.58
N THR A 379 17.12 -10.92 -10.49
CA THR A 379 17.72 -12.10 -9.85
C THR A 379 16.71 -13.22 -9.58
N ILE A 380 15.52 -12.91 -9.05
CA ILE A 380 14.47 -13.91 -8.79
C ILE A 380 13.85 -14.42 -10.09
N MET A 381 13.46 -13.52 -11.00
CA MET A 381 12.78 -13.88 -12.25
C MET A 381 13.66 -14.63 -13.24
N THR A 382 14.99 -14.56 -13.10
CA THR A 382 15.95 -15.32 -13.92
C THR A 382 16.31 -16.68 -13.32
N ASN A 383 15.89 -16.98 -12.09
CA ASN A 383 16.13 -18.25 -11.43
C ASN A 383 14.88 -19.16 -11.50
N PRO A 384 14.92 -20.25 -12.29
CA PRO A 384 13.76 -21.14 -12.48
C PRO A 384 13.25 -21.77 -11.19
N ASP A 385 14.12 -22.05 -10.21
CA ASP A 385 13.73 -22.67 -8.95
C ASP A 385 12.94 -21.69 -8.07
N GLU A 386 13.34 -20.41 -8.07
CA GLU A 386 12.63 -19.35 -7.32
C GLU A 386 11.28 -19.05 -7.98
N VAL A 387 11.24 -18.94 -9.31
CA VAL A 387 9.99 -18.76 -10.07
C VAL A 387 9.04 -19.94 -9.83
N ALA A 388 9.54 -21.17 -9.84
CA ALA A 388 8.74 -22.36 -9.54
C ALA A 388 8.22 -22.37 -8.10
N ALA A 389 9.00 -21.88 -7.12
CA ALA A 389 8.57 -21.78 -5.73
C ALA A 389 7.42 -20.77 -5.57
N ILE A 390 7.53 -19.59 -6.20
CA ILE A 390 6.46 -18.56 -6.21
C ILE A 390 5.20 -19.11 -6.88
N ALA A 391 5.34 -19.75 -8.06
CA ALA A 391 4.21 -20.34 -8.78
C ALA A 391 3.53 -21.47 -7.99
N ALA A 392 4.30 -22.28 -7.26
CA ALA A 392 3.77 -23.38 -6.47
C ALA A 392 2.96 -22.92 -5.24
N ALA A 393 3.29 -21.76 -4.68
CA ALA A 393 2.53 -21.17 -3.58
C ALA A 393 1.18 -20.60 -4.05
N ALA A 394 1.07 -20.19 -5.31
CA ALA A 394 -0.17 -19.68 -5.89
C ALA A 394 -1.14 -20.81 -6.27
N THR A 395 -2.16 -21.04 -5.43
CA THR A 395 -3.11 -22.15 -5.62
C THR A 395 -4.43 -21.73 -6.27
N TRP A 396 -4.81 -20.46 -6.16
CA TRP A 396 -6.00 -19.91 -6.80
C TRP A 396 -5.73 -19.62 -8.28
N ARG A 397 -6.74 -19.85 -9.13
CA ARG A 397 -6.71 -19.55 -10.57
C ARG A 397 -8.10 -19.49 -11.15
N THR A 398 -8.25 -18.75 -12.24
CA THR A 398 -9.49 -18.67 -13.02
C THR A 398 -9.18 -18.52 -14.51
N THR A 399 -10.16 -18.76 -15.37
CA THR A 399 -9.98 -18.60 -16.82
C THR A 399 -10.79 -17.41 -17.30
N LEU A 400 -10.11 -16.44 -17.91
CA LEU A 400 -10.70 -15.22 -18.45
C LEU A 400 -10.40 -15.13 -19.95
N SER A 401 -11.43 -14.81 -20.73
CA SER A 401 -11.26 -14.39 -22.12
C SER A 401 -10.82 -12.92 -22.19
N ALA A 402 -10.39 -12.45 -23.36
CA ALA A 402 -10.10 -11.04 -23.57
C ALA A 402 -11.31 -10.12 -23.30
N THR A 403 -12.53 -10.60 -23.60
CA THR A 403 -13.76 -9.87 -23.29
C THR A 403 -14.03 -9.82 -21.79
N ASP A 404 -13.76 -10.91 -21.07
CA ASP A 404 -13.90 -10.96 -19.61
C ASP A 404 -12.97 -9.95 -18.94
N ILE A 405 -11.70 -9.89 -19.39
CA ILE A 405 -10.71 -8.93 -18.89
C ILE A 405 -11.17 -7.49 -19.18
N ALA A 406 -11.61 -7.20 -20.40
CA ALA A 406 -12.10 -5.86 -20.74
C ALA A 406 -13.30 -5.43 -19.89
N ASN A 407 -14.23 -6.35 -19.63
CA ASN A 407 -15.38 -6.10 -18.76
C ASN A 407 -14.95 -5.89 -17.31
N LEU A 408 -14.01 -6.68 -16.78
CA LEU A 408 -13.45 -6.50 -15.45
C LEU A 408 -12.78 -5.14 -15.30
N VAL A 409 -11.96 -4.71 -16.28
CA VAL A 409 -11.37 -3.37 -16.30
C VAL A 409 -12.46 -2.30 -16.27
N ALA A 410 -13.50 -2.43 -17.11
CA ALA A 410 -14.62 -1.49 -17.11
C ALA A 410 -15.36 -1.44 -15.75
N PHE A 411 -15.44 -2.55 -15.01
CA PHE A 411 -15.96 -2.56 -13.65
C PHE A 411 -15.00 -1.85 -12.68
N LEU A 412 -13.70 -2.13 -12.72
CA LEU A 412 -12.71 -1.50 -11.85
C LEU A 412 -12.61 0.03 -12.07
N GLU A 413 -12.87 0.52 -13.29
CA GLU A 413 -13.03 1.96 -13.56
C GLU A 413 -14.17 2.60 -12.77
N THR A 414 -15.21 1.84 -12.41
CA THR A 414 -16.31 2.35 -11.57
C THR A 414 -15.93 2.50 -10.10
N LEU A 415 -14.79 1.95 -9.67
CA LEU A 415 -14.22 2.10 -8.33
C LEU A 415 -13.34 3.35 -8.21
N THR A 416 -13.18 4.11 -9.29
CA THR A 416 -12.42 5.35 -9.32
C THR A 416 -13.27 6.53 -8.87
N ASP A 417 -12.79 7.23 -7.84
CA ASP A 417 -13.39 8.43 -7.26
C ASP A 417 -12.54 9.67 -7.59
N PRO A 418 -12.97 10.52 -8.54
CA PRO A 418 -12.28 11.77 -8.84
C PRO A 418 -12.24 12.76 -7.66
N GLN A 419 -13.21 12.71 -6.74
CA GLN A 419 -13.23 13.59 -5.57
C GLN A 419 -12.13 13.22 -4.58
N ALA A 420 -11.75 11.95 -4.48
CA ALA A 420 -10.67 11.49 -3.62
C ALA A 420 -9.28 12.04 -4.02
N LEU A 421 -9.12 12.56 -5.24
CA LEU A 421 -7.87 13.18 -5.70
C LEU A 421 -7.88 14.72 -5.69
N THR A 422 -9.07 15.33 -5.75
CA THR A 422 -9.21 16.77 -6.02
C THR A 422 -10.08 17.50 -5.01
N GLY A 423 -10.73 16.78 -4.09
CA GLY A 423 -11.66 17.32 -3.10
C GLY A 423 -11.07 17.67 -1.74
N GLY A 424 -9.78 17.39 -1.52
CA GLY A 424 -9.09 17.58 -0.24
C GLY A 424 -8.31 18.90 -0.12
N LEU A 425 -7.39 18.94 0.85
CA LEU A 425 -6.44 20.02 1.09
C LEU A 425 -5.36 20.11 -0.01
N GLY A 426 -5.03 19.00 -0.67
CA GLY A 426 -4.11 18.94 -1.81
C GLY A 426 -2.63 19.07 -1.45
N VAL A 427 -1.82 19.44 -2.45
CA VAL A 427 -0.38 19.72 -2.29
C VAL A 427 -0.20 21.17 -1.80
N PRO A 428 0.44 21.42 -0.63
CA PRO A 428 0.66 22.78 -0.15
C PRO A 428 1.69 23.51 -1.01
N ALA A 429 1.54 24.81 -1.19
CA ALA A 429 2.50 25.61 -1.98
C ALA A 429 3.88 25.72 -1.33
N THR A 430 3.93 25.70 0.01
CA THR A 430 5.15 25.76 0.81
C THR A 430 4.91 25.06 2.13
N VAL A 431 5.98 24.57 2.77
CA VAL A 431 5.94 24.01 4.12
C VAL A 431 6.67 24.92 5.13
N PRO A 432 6.31 24.87 6.43
CA PRO A 432 6.92 25.69 7.48
C PRO A 432 8.44 25.61 7.59
N SER A 433 9.07 24.48 7.25
CA SER A 433 10.53 24.36 7.24
C SER A 433 11.23 25.24 6.19
N GLY A 434 10.48 25.69 5.17
CA GLY A 434 11.01 26.37 3.99
C GLY A 434 11.70 25.44 2.99
N LEU A 435 11.69 24.13 3.22
CA LEU A 435 12.21 23.15 2.27
C LEU A 435 11.30 23.04 1.04
N PRO A 436 11.84 22.62 -0.13
CA PRO A 436 11.05 22.47 -1.33
C PRO A 436 9.91 21.46 -1.16
N VAL A 437 8.73 21.80 -1.69
CA VAL A 437 7.62 20.86 -1.88
C VAL A 437 7.65 20.37 -3.32
N ALA A 438 7.55 19.07 -3.51
CA ALA A 438 7.47 18.49 -4.84
C ALA A 438 6.03 18.64 -5.38
N HIS A 439 5.89 19.01 -6.66
CA HIS A 439 4.61 19.36 -7.30
C HIS A 439 4.34 18.54 -8.56
#